data_AF-A0A5B7B3A8-F1
#
_entry.id   AF-A0A5B7B3A8-F1
#
_cell.length_a   1.000
_cell.length_b   1.000
_cell.length_c   1.000
_cell.angle_alpha   90.00
_cell.angle_beta   90.00
_cell.angle_gamma   90.00
#
_symmetry.space_group_name_H-M   'P 1'
#
loop_
_entity.id
_entity.type
_entity.pdbx_description
1 polymer ?
#
loop_
_entity_poly.entity_id
_entity_poly.type
_entity_poly.pdbx_seq_one_letter_code
_entity_poly.pdbx_strand_id
1 'polypeptide(L)'
;SVRFLSVAGTTNIKWGLVSQDWSKLPNLIGLDVSRTDVVPTAVSRLFSSSQSLKVLCALNCPALEEDASFASNNYKGILLLALFSDIFKGVASLFADTTMKERNVFLDWRKLNKKDKNLDEIMNWLEWILSHSLLRIAESNPQGLDNFWLSQGAALLL
;
A
#
# COMPACT_ATOMS: atom_id res chain seq x y z
N SER A 1 0.02 20.34 4.80
CA SER A 1 1.09 19.32 4.91
C SER A 1 0.71 18.12 4.06
N VAL A 2 1.67 17.44 3.43
CA VAL A 2 1.41 16.26 2.58
C VAL A 2 0.95 15.09 3.45
N ARG A 3 -0.17 14.47 3.09
CA ARG A 3 -0.75 13.31 3.79
C ARG A 3 -0.66 12.02 3.01
N PHE A 4 -0.80 12.12 1.69
CA PHE A 4 -0.74 10.98 0.79
C PHE A 4 0.20 11.34 -0.36
N LEU A 5 1.11 10.44 -0.68
CA LEU A 5 2.09 10.62 -1.74
C LEU A 5 2.12 9.37 -2.61
N SER A 6 1.97 9.51 -3.91
CA SER A 6 2.25 8.44 -4.87
C SER A 6 3.39 8.91 -5.78
N VAL A 7 4.41 8.06 -5.89
CA VAL A 7 5.50 8.16 -6.85
C VAL A 7 5.52 6.93 -7.77
N ALA A 8 4.41 6.21 -7.85
CA ALA A 8 4.35 4.94 -8.56
C ALA A 8 4.71 5.09 -10.04
N GLY A 9 5.53 4.18 -10.55
CA GLY A 9 6.05 4.22 -11.91
C GLY A 9 7.14 5.27 -12.15
N THR A 10 7.58 6.01 -11.13
CA THR A 10 8.70 6.96 -11.26
C THR A 10 10.02 6.20 -11.20
N THR A 11 10.96 6.55 -12.08
CA THR A 11 12.29 5.96 -12.16
C THR A 11 13.36 6.90 -11.58
N ASN A 12 14.54 6.36 -11.26
CA ASN A 12 15.72 7.10 -10.80
C ASN A 12 15.52 7.87 -9.48
N ILE A 13 14.65 7.38 -8.60
CA ILE A 13 14.49 7.97 -7.26
C ILE A 13 15.73 7.63 -6.42
N LYS A 14 16.31 8.64 -5.78
CA LYS A 14 17.39 8.46 -4.80
C LYS A 14 16.83 7.96 -3.47
N TRP A 15 16.43 6.68 -3.41
CA TRP A 15 15.77 6.06 -2.25
C TRP A 15 16.48 6.28 -0.91
N GLY A 16 17.82 6.29 -0.92
CA GLY A 16 18.61 6.57 0.27
C GLY A 16 18.37 7.98 0.86
N LEU A 17 18.11 8.98 0.02
CA LEU A 17 17.83 10.35 0.45
C LEU A 17 16.33 10.53 0.76
N VAL A 18 15.46 10.14 -0.17
CA VAL A 18 14.01 10.39 -0.02
C VAL A 18 13.41 9.63 1.15
N SER A 19 13.90 8.42 1.48
CA SER A 19 13.44 7.69 2.67
C SER A 19 13.76 8.45 3.97
N GLN A 20 14.89 9.15 4.03
CA GLN A 20 15.26 9.97 5.17
C GLN A 20 14.36 11.21 5.27
N ASP A 21 14.08 11.88 4.17
CA ASP A 21 13.26 13.10 4.17
C ASP A 21 11.78 12.80 4.39
N TRP A 22 11.23 11.78 3.73
CA TRP A 22 9.84 11.40 3.85
C TRP A 22 9.49 10.82 5.22
N SER A 23 10.45 10.15 5.89
CA SER A 23 10.25 9.70 7.28
C SER A 23 10.04 10.85 8.26
N LYS A 24 10.49 12.06 7.93
CA LYS A 24 10.33 13.27 8.77
C LYS A 24 9.05 14.03 8.46
N LEU A 25 8.26 13.62 7.45
CA LEU A 25 7.02 14.31 7.10
C LEU A 25 5.97 14.04 8.19
N PRO A 26 5.55 15.05 8.97
CA PRO A 26 4.80 14.82 10.21
C PRO A 26 3.35 14.38 10.00
N ASN A 27 2.88 14.39 8.75
CA ASN A 27 1.49 14.03 8.41
C ASN A 27 1.40 13.01 7.29
N LEU A 28 2.52 12.43 6.83
CA LEU A 28 2.49 11.42 5.75
C LEU A 28 1.86 10.14 6.29
N ILE A 29 0.66 9.83 5.82
CA ILE A 29 -0.17 8.68 6.22
C ILE A 29 -0.04 7.54 5.20
N GLY A 30 -0.12 7.86 3.91
CA GLY A 30 -0.05 6.87 2.83
C GLY A 30 1.07 7.18 1.85
N LEU A 31 1.83 6.16 1.49
CA LEU A 31 2.90 6.25 0.49
C LEU A 31 2.75 5.13 -0.55
N ASP A 32 2.66 5.49 -1.82
CA ASP A 32 2.63 4.54 -2.93
C ASP A 32 3.93 4.63 -3.75
N VAL A 33 4.71 3.56 -3.70
CA VAL A 33 5.98 3.35 -4.40
C VAL A 33 5.88 2.21 -5.41
N SER A 34 4.67 1.80 -5.78
CA SER A 34 4.44 0.68 -6.70
C SER A 34 5.13 0.90 -8.05
N ARG A 35 5.64 -0.17 -8.69
CA ARG A 35 6.36 -0.10 -9.98
C ARG A 35 7.58 0.82 -9.94
N THR A 36 8.33 0.82 -8.84
CA THR A 36 9.60 1.54 -8.72
C THR A 36 10.73 0.58 -8.35
N ASP A 37 11.96 1.09 -8.34
CA ASP A 37 13.17 0.40 -7.92
C ASP A 37 13.48 0.54 -6.41
N VAL A 38 12.44 0.78 -5.60
CA VAL A 38 12.59 0.87 -4.14
C VAL A 38 13.17 -0.42 -3.54
N VAL A 39 14.08 -0.28 -2.58
CA VAL A 39 14.80 -1.40 -1.96
C VAL A 39 14.36 -1.66 -0.50
N PRO A 40 14.51 -2.90 0.02
CA PRO A 40 14.13 -3.28 1.38
C PRO A 40 14.63 -2.35 2.48
N THR A 41 15.87 -1.88 2.36
CA THR A 41 16.50 -0.99 3.35
C THR A 41 15.85 0.39 3.40
N ALA A 42 15.36 0.91 2.28
CA ALA A 42 14.66 2.19 2.21
C ALA A 42 13.27 2.09 2.86
N VAL A 43 12.54 1.00 2.59
CA VAL A 43 11.23 0.76 3.22
C VAL A 43 11.37 0.52 4.71
N SER A 44 12.35 -0.29 5.12
CA SER A 44 12.63 -0.54 6.54
C SER A 44 12.94 0.75 7.30
N ARG A 45 13.66 1.69 6.67
CA ARG A 45 13.93 3.01 7.25
C ARG A 45 12.67 3.86 7.38
N LEU A 46 11.82 3.87 6.35
CA LEU A 46 10.53 4.57 6.41
C LEU A 46 9.67 4.05 7.56
N PHE A 47 9.62 2.72 7.73
CA PHE A 47 8.85 2.09 8.79
C PHE A 47 9.40 2.35 10.19
N SER A 48 10.73 2.37 10.35
CA SER A 48 11.35 2.60 11.66
C SER A 48 11.34 4.07 12.10
N SER A 49 11.37 5.00 11.14
CA SER A 49 11.59 6.43 11.42
C SER A 49 10.34 7.28 11.30
N SER A 50 9.32 6.83 10.53
CA SER A 50 8.08 7.61 10.38
C SER A 50 7.16 7.45 11.58
N GLN A 51 6.66 8.57 12.08
CA GLN A 51 5.69 8.60 13.18
C GLN A 51 4.23 8.62 12.70
N SER A 52 3.99 8.96 11.43
CA SER A 52 2.65 9.18 10.90
C SER A 52 2.24 8.18 9.82
N LEU A 53 3.19 7.44 9.24
CA LEU A 53 2.92 6.52 8.14
C LEU A 53 2.10 5.33 8.65
N LYS A 54 1.00 5.04 7.95
CA LYS A 54 0.07 3.95 8.28
C LYS A 54 -0.06 2.95 7.14
N VAL A 55 0.13 3.38 5.90
CA VAL A 55 -0.06 2.54 4.71
C VAL A 55 1.07 2.76 3.72
N LEU A 56 1.65 1.68 3.21
CA LEU A 56 2.61 1.69 2.12
C LEU A 56 2.19 0.71 1.02
N CYS A 57 2.02 1.21 -0.20
CA CYS A 57 1.77 0.40 -1.39
C CYS A 57 3.07 0.23 -2.18
N ALA A 58 3.47 -1.01 -2.44
CA ALA A 58 4.68 -1.39 -3.14
C ALA A 58 4.40 -2.57 -4.07
N LEU A 59 3.38 -2.45 -4.92
CA LEU A 59 3.02 -3.48 -5.89
C LEU A 59 4.02 -3.47 -7.05
N ASN A 60 4.52 -4.64 -7.44
CA ASN A 60 5.47 -4.82 -8.55
C ASN A 60 6.78 -4.06 -8.32
N CYS A 61 7.38 -4.27 -7.15
CA CYS A 61 8.69 -3.72 -6.76
C CYS A 61 9.70 -4.88 -6.66
N PRO A 62 10.45 -5.19 -7.74
CA PRO A 62 11.23 -6.44 -7.82
C PRO A 62 12.20 -6.65 -6.66
N ALA A 63 12.95 -5.60 -6.28
CA ALA A 63 13.92 -5.70 -5.18
C ALA A 63 13.29 -5.99 -3.81
N LEU A 64 12.00 -5.65 -3.60
CA LEU A 64 11.28 -6.01 -2.38
C LEU A 64 10.71 -7.42 -2.47
N GLU A 65 10.21 -7.80 -3.65
CA GLU A 65 9.50 -9.06 -3.88
C GLU A 65 10.44 -10.26 -3.96
N GLU A 66 11.67 -10.06 -4.43
CA GLU A 66 12.73 -11.07 -4.46
C GLU A 66 13.40 -11.27 -3.09
N ASP A 67 13.23 -10.33 -2.14
CA ASP A 67 13.80 -10.42 -0.80
C ASP A 67 12.87 -11.19 0.16
N ALA A 68 13.14 -12.50 0.29
CA ALA A 68 12.38 -13.38 1.19
C ALA A 68 12.46 -12.97 2.68
N SER A 69 13.54 -12.31 3.10
CA SER A 69 13.67 -11.81 4.48
C SER A 69 12.76 -10.62 4.72
N PHE A 70 12.60 -9.75 3.73
CA PHE A 70 11.70 -8.63 3.78
C PHE A 70 10.23 -9.08 3.78
N ALA A 71 9.88 -10.10 2.99
CA ALA A 71 8.53 -10.64 2.93
C ALA A 71 8.07 -11.33 4.24
N SER A 72 9.00 -11.88 5.01
CA SER A 72 8.72 -12.59 6.27
C SER A 72 8.72 -11.69 7.51
N ASN A 73 9.16 -10.44 7.38
CA ASN A 73 9.17 -9.49 8.47
C ASN A 73 7.77 -8.98 8.81
N ASN A 74 7.50 -8.86 10.12
CA ASN A 74 6.25 -8.29 10.62
C ASN A 74 6.43 -6.79 10.88
N TYR A 75 5.86 -5.95 10.01
CA TYR A 75 5.92 -4.49 10.13
C TYR A 75 4.79 -3.99 11.03
N LYS A 76 5.06 -4.02 12.35
CA LYS A 76 4.05 -3.71 13.37
C LYS A 76 3.47 -2.31 13.15
N GLY A 77 2.16 -2.24 12.89
CA GLY A 77 1.39 -1.00 12.85
C GLY A 77 1.36 -0.27 11.50
N ILE A 78 2.04 -0.79 10.47
CA ILE A 78 1.99 -0.25 9.11
C ILE A 78 1.44 -1.31 8.18
N LEU A 79 0.37 -0.96 7.46
CA LEU A 79 -0.19 -1.78 6.40
C LEU A 79 0.72 -1.73 5.16
N LEU A 80 1.30 -2.86 4.78
CA LEU A 80 2.08 -3.02 3.55
C LEU A 80 1.25 -3.76 2.49
N LEU A 81 1.00 -3.12 1.35
CA LEU A 81 0.41 -3.74 0.16
C LEU A 81 1.54 -4.07 -0.83
N ALA A 82 1.91 -5.34 -0.88
CA ALA A 82 2.91 -5.88 -1.81
C ALA A 82 2.40 -7.20 -2.42
N LEU A 83 3.05 -7.69 -3.49
CA LEU A 83 2.61 -8.93 -4.16
C LEU A 83 2.63 -10.16 -3.25
N PHE A 84 3.54 -10.20 -2.28
CA PHE A 84 3.62 -11.28 -1.28
C PHE A 84 2.69 -11.09 -0.07
N SER A 85 1.96 -9.97 0.01
CA SER A 85 1.06 -9.68 1.13
C SER A 85 -0.35 -10.23 0.88
N ASP A 86 -1.01 -10.65 1.97
CA ASP A 86 -2.46 -10.86 1.99
C ASP A 86 -3.14 -9.50 2.18
N ILE A 87 -3.61 -8.91 1.08
CA ILE A 87 -4.17 -7.55 1.11
C ILE A 87 -5.48 -7.52 1.87
N PHE A 88 -6.31 -8.56 1.79
CA PHE A 88 -7.57 -8.59 2.53
C PHE A 88 -7.33 -8.55 4.03
N LYS A 89 -6.42 -9.39 4.53
CA LYS A 89 -6.02 -9.39 5.93
C LYS A 89 -5.36 -8.07 6.33
N GLY A 90 -4.53 -7.51 5.45
CA GLY A 90 -3.88 -6.22 5.67
C GLY A 90 -4.89 -5.09 5.82
N VAL A 91 -5.81 -4.91 4.87
CA VAL A 91 -6.81 -3.84 4.91
C VAL A 91 -7.80 -4.06 6.05
N ALA A 92 -8.20 -5.31 6.33
CA ALA A 92 -9.04 -5.63 7.49
C ALA A 92 -8.41 -5.17 8.82
N SER A 93 -7.08 -5.20 8.94
CA SER A 93 -6.38 -4.75 10.15
C SER A 93 -6.49 -3.24 10.44
N LEU A 94 -6.93 -2.44 9.47
CA LEU A 94 -7.24 -1.02 9.68
C LEU A 94 -8.53 -0.81 10.49
N PHE A 95 -9.39 -1.82 10.58
CA PHE A 95 -10.65 -1.78 11.28
C PHE A 95 -10.47 -2.44 12.67
N ALA A 96 -10.70 -1.69 13.73
CA ALA A 96 -10.59 -2.20 15.11
C ALA A 96 -11.60 -3.32 15.41
N ASP A 97 -12.74 -3.34 14.70
CA ASP A 97 -13.74 -4.41 14.75
C ASP A 97 -13.57 -5.38 13.56
N THR A 98 -13.03 -6.57 13.83
CA THR A 98 -12.83 -7.67 12.87
C THR A 98 -14.14 -8.33 12.41
N THR A 99 -15.29 -7.68 12.56
CA THR A 99 -16.59 -8.23 12.13
C THR A 99 -16.80 -8.13 10.61
N MET A 100 -15.96 -7.33 9.93
CA MET A 100 -15.93 -7.24 8.48
C MET A 100 -15.42 -8.55 7.88
N LYS A 101 -16.14 -9.08 6.90
CA LYS A 101 -15.65 -10.25 6.16
C LYS A 101 -14.44 -9.78 5.35
N GLU A 102 -13.27 -10.39 5.56
CA GLU A 102 -12.00 -9.97 4.96
C GLU A 102 -12.11 -9.69 3.45
N ARG A 103 -12.82 -10.55 2.69
CA ARG A 103 -13.02 -10.40 1.24
C ARG A 103 -13.93 -9.24 0.82
N ASN A 104 -14.79 -8.75 1.70
CA ASN A 104 -15.77 -7.71 1.39
C ASN A 104 -15.43 -6.36 2.04
N VAL A 105 -14.20 -6.19 2.55
CA VAL A 105 -13.80 -5.02 3.34
C VAL A 105 -14.12 -3.68 2.66
N PHE A 106 -13.88 -3.53 1.35
CA PHE A 106 -14.21 -2.30 0.64
C PHE A 106 -15.72 -2.09 0.52
N LEU A 107 -16.47 -3.13 0.16
CA LEU A 107 -17.93 -3.09 0.07
C LEU A 107 -18.58 -2.75 1.42
N ASP A 108 -18.10 -3.38 2.48
CA ASP A 108 -18.62 -3.19 3.83
C ASP A 108 -18.26 -1.79 4.35
N TRP A 109 -17.04 -1.30 4.10
CA TRP A 109 -16.64 0.08 4.40
C TRP A 109 -17.50 1.11 3.68
N ARG A 110 -17.82 0.92 2.39
CA ARG A 110 -18.70 1.83 1.64
C ARG A 110 -20.11 1.93 2.27
N LYS A 111 -20.59 0.87 2.93
CA LYS A 111 -21.91 0.79 3.57
C LYS A 111 -21.95 1.30 5.02
N LEU A 112 -20.82 1.64 5.63
CA LEU A 112 -20.78 2.12 7.01
C LEU A 112 -21.51 3.47 7.17
N ASN A 113 -22.52 3.50 8.06
CA ASN A 113 -23.31 4.70 8.36
C ASN A 113 -22.53 5.76 9.16
N LYS A 114 -21.52 5.35 9.94
CA LYS A 114 -20.62 6.24 10.68
C LYS A 114 -19.19 5.83 10.38
N LYS A 115 -18.48 6.69 9.66
CA LYS A 115 -17.09 6.43 9.28
C LYS A 115 -16.17 7.30 10.12
N ASP A 116 -15.12 6.69 10.67
CA ASP A 116 -13.99 7.45 11.18
C ASP A 116 -13.37 8.23 10.01
N LYS A 117 -13.22 9.54 10.16
CA LYS A 117 -12.78 10.42 9.07
C LYS A 117 -11.38 10.06 8.56
N ASN A 118 -10.46 9.67 9.46
CA ASN A 118 -9.11 9.31 9.07
C ASN A 118 -9.08 7.98 8.32
N LEU A 119 -9.86 7.01 8.78
CA LEU A 119 -10.01 5.72 8.12
C LEU A 119 -10.65 5.87 6.74
N ASP A 120 -11.69 6.71 6.62
CA ASP A 120 -12.35 6.97 5.35
C ASP A 120 -11.40 7.61 4.34
N GLU A 121 -10.56 8.56 4.75
CA GLU A 121 -9.53 9.14 3.88
C GLU A 121 -8.49 8.12 3.43
N ILE A 122 -8.05 7.20 4.31
CA ILE A 122 -7.13 6.11 3.95
C ILE A 122 -7.78 5.16 2.94
N MET A 123 -9.03 4.76 3.16
CA MET A 123 -9.74 3.82 2.30
C MET A 123 -10.04 4.42 0.92
N ASN A 124 -10.49 5.68 0.86
CA ASN A 124 -10.66 6.41 -0.40
C ASN A 124 -9.32 6.50 -1.17
N TRP A 125 -8.22 6.78 -0.48
CA TRP A 125 -6.91 6.83 -1.10
C TRP A 125 -6.46 5.46 -1.61
N LEU A 126 -6.63 4.39 -0.82
CA LEU A 126 -6.34 3.01 -1.22
C LEU A 126 -7.13 2.58 -2.45
N GLU A 127 -8.44 2.85 -2.47
CA GLU A 127 -9.32 2.57 -3.61
C GLU A 127 -8.82 3.28 -4.88
N TRP A 128 -8.36 4.53 -4.75
CA TRP A 128 -7.80 5.29 -5.86
C TRP A 128 -6.47 4.71 -6.36
N ILE A 129 -5.55 4.33 -5.47
CA ILE A 129 -4.27 3.70 -5.85
C ILE A 129 -4.51 2.37 -6.55
N LEU A 130 -5.41 1.53 -6.03
CA LEU A 130 -5.76 0.25 -6.65
C LEU A 130 -6.40 0.47 -8.03
N SER A 131 -7.36 1.38 -8.14
CA SER A 131 -8.00 1.72 -9.42
C SER A 131 -7.00 2.25 -10.45
N HIS A 132 -6.09 3.13 -10.03
CA HIS A 132 -5.02 3.63 -10.90
C HIS A 132 -4.06 2.50 -11.31
N SER A 133 -3.73 1.59 -10.39
CA SER A 133 -2.91 0.41 -10.72
C SER A 133 -3.59 -0.52 -11.73
N LEU A 134 -4.92 -0.72 -11.63
CA LEU A 134 -5.69 -1.49 -12.61
C LEU A 134 -5.65 -0.83 -13.99
N LEU A 135 -5.88 0.48 -14.05
CA LEU A 135 -5.83 1.24 -15.29
C LEU A 135 -4.48 1.08 -15.99
N ARG A 136 -3.36 1.19 -15.25
CA ARG A 136 -2.02 1.03 -15.83
C ARG A 136 -1.78 -0.34 -16.44
N ILE A 137 -2.42 -1.37 -15.90
CA ILE A 137 -2.30 -2.72 -16.45
C ILE A 137 -3.12 -2.86 -17.71
N ALA A 138 -4.34 -2.33 -17.72
CA ALA A 138 -5.15 -2.28 -18.93
C ALA A 138 -4.43 -1.53 -20.07
N GLU A 139 -3.66 -0.47 -19.76
CA GLU A 139 -2.94 0.33 -20.75
C GLU A 139 -1.64 -0.30 -21.26
N SER A 140 -0.84 -0.89 -20.38
CA SER A 140 0.56 -1.24 -20.68
C SER A 140 0.92 -2.71 -20.43
N ASN A 141 0.02 -3.46 -19.82
CA ASN A 141 0.20 -4.85 -19.40
C ASN A 141 1.59 -5.14 -18.80
N PRO A 142 2.00 -4.42 -17.74
CA PRO A 142 3.30 -4.63 -17.13
C PRO A 142 3.34 -6.03 -16.52
N GLN A 143 4.37 -6.80 -16.86
CA GLN A 143 4.56 -8.14 -16.33
C GLN A 143 4.61 -8.11 -14.80
N GLY A 144 4.03 -9.14 -14.16
CA GLY A 144 4.09 -9.36 -12.72
C GLY A 144 2.82 -9.05 -11.94
N LEU A 145 1.88 -8.28 -12.52
CA LEU A 145 0.64 -7.90 -11.82
C LEU A 145 -0.58 -8.80 -12.13
N ASP A 146 -0.55 -9.60 -13.20
CA ASP A 146 -1.70 -10.41 -13.63
C ASP A 146 -2.21 -11.34 -12.53
N ASN A 147 -1.30 -12.11 -11.92
CA ASN A 147 -1.63 -13.04 -10.84
C ASN A 147 -2.23 -12.31 -9.63
N PHE A 148 -1.75 -11.11 -9.34
CA PHE A 148 -2.30 -10.29 -8.27
C PHE A 148 -3.75 -9.89 -8.56
N TRP A 149 -4.04 -9.39 -9.77
CA TRP A 149 -5.40 -8.98 -10.12
C TRP A 149 -6.37 -10.16 -10.18
N LEU A 150 -5.92 -11.32 -10.65
CA LEU A 150 -6.72 -12.55 -10.68
C LEU A 150 -6.99 -13.11 -9.28
N SER A 151 -6.02 -13.04 -8.36
CA SER A 151 -6.14 -13.69 -7.04
C SER A 151 -6.74 -12.79 -5.97
N GLN A 152 -6.46 -11.48 -5.99
CA GLN A 152 -6.83 -10.55 -4.92
C GLN A 152 -7.39 -9.23 -5.46
N GLY A 153 -6.71 -8.62 -6.43
CA GLY A 153 -6.96 -7.24 -6.87
C GLY A 153 -8.39 -6.98 -7.35
N ALA A 154 -8.93 -7.84 -8.22
CA ALA A 154 -10.28 -7.65 -8.75
C ALA A 154 -11.34 -7.71 -7.65
N ALA A 155 -11.20 -8.66 -6.71
CA ALA A 155 -12.14 -8.83 -5.61
C ALA A 155 -12.11 -7.69 -4.58
N LEU A 156 -11.04 -6.87 -4.54
CA LEU A 156 -11.00 -5.68 -3.69
C LEU A 156 -11.89 -4.54 -4.21
N LEU A 157 -12.13 -4.47 -5.53
CA LEU A 157 -12.86 -3.37 -6.16
C LEU A 157 -14.33 -3.68 -6.45
N LEU A 158 -14.72 -4.96 -6.41
CA LEU A 158 -16.09 -5.46 -6.60
C LEU A 158 -16.92 -5.35 -5.30
#